data_AF-G4ZA18-F1
#
_entry.id   AF-G4ZA18-F1
#
_cell.length_a   1.000
_cell.length_b   1.000
_cell.length_c   1.000
_cell.angle_alpha   90.00
_cell.angle_beta   90.00
_cell.angle_gamma   90.00
#
_symmetry.space_group_name_H-M   'P 1'
#
loop_
_entity.id
_entity.type
_entity.pdbx_description
1 polymer ?
#
loop_
_entity_poly.entity_id
_entity_poly.type
_entity_poly.pdbx_seq_one_letter_code
_entity_poly.pdbx_strand_id
1 'polypeptide(L)'
;IVGLFAGLCSTEGHNIRGRGNKYQTFEGKMATVAFAHRSVRNAKLNYKNPEFELIAQGYKRSNSSVTRKQPVTASLLLELHRVLQDRRTPENREYNELVWASVVLAFFFLSRSS
;
A
#
# COMPACT_ATOMS: atom_id res chain seq x y z
N ILE A 1 -26.83 -3.00 -8.16
CA ILE A 1 -25.73 -3.65 -8.93
C ILE A 1 -24.34 -3.39 -8.32
N VAL A 2 -23.97 -2.13 -8.06
CA VAL A 2 -22.62 -1.76 -7.55
C VAL A 2 -22.34 -2.31 -6.15
N GLY A 3 -23.31 -2.20 -5.22
CA GLY A 3 -23.17 -2.75 -3.87
C GLY A 3 -23.02 -4.27 -3.81
N LEU A 4 -23.71 -5.00 -4.71
CA LEU A 4 -23.58 -6.46 -4.82
C LEU A 4 -22.18 -6.84 -5.31
N PHE A 5 -21.70 -6.17 -6.36
CA PHE A 5 -20.34 -6.40 -6.86
C PHE A 5 -19.26 -6.05 -5.83
N ALA A 6 -19.47 -4.97 -5.07
CA ALA A 6 -18.61 -4.61 -3.95
C ALA A 6 -18.60 -5.71 -2.86
N GLY A 7 -19.77 -6.24 -2.50
CA GLY A 7 -19.91 -7.36 -1.57
C GLY A 7 -19.20 -8.65 -2.04
N LEU A 8 -19.27 -8.95 -3.33
CA LEU A 8 -18.56 -10.10 -3.91
C LEU A 8 -17.03 -9.88 -3.93
N CYS A 9 -16.59 -8.64 -4.22
CA CYS A 9 -15.18 -8.27 -4.16
C CYS A 9 -14.62 -8.32 -2.74
N SER A 10 -15.45 -8.09 -1.72
CA SER A 10 -15.05 -8.08 -0.31
C SER A 10 -15.00 -9.48 0.31
N THR A 11 -15.83 -10.41 -0.16
CA THR A 11 -15.96 -11.76 0.42
C THR A 11 -15.13 -12.80 -0.32
N GLU A 12 -15.26 -12.86 -1.65
CA GLU A 12 -14.66 -13.92 -2.47
C GLU A 12 -13.48 -13.41 -3.30
N GLY A 13 -13.49 -12.10 -3.60
CA GLY A 13 -12.41 -11.40 -4.26
C GLY A 13 -12.09 -11.85 -5.69
N HIS A 14 -12.70 -12.93 -6.20
CA HIS A 14 -12.42 -13.52 -7.51
C HIS A 14 -10.90 -13.70 -7.73
N ASN A 15 -10.23 -14.34 -6.77
CA ASN A 15 -8.85 -14.76 -6.87
C ASN A 15 -8.73 -16.27 -6.67
N ILE A 16 -7.58 -16.85 -7.00
CA ILE A 16 -7.32 -18.30 -6.91
C ILE A 16 -7.57 -18.84 -5.49
N ARG A 17 -7.49 -17.98 -4.47
CA ARG A 17 -7.68 -18.35 -3.07
C ARG A 17 -9.12 -18.22 -2.58
N GLY A 18 -10.04 -17.70 -3.41
CA GLY A 18 -11.45 -17.48 -3.06
C GLY A 18 -11.67 -16.56 -1.86
N ARG A 19 -10.75 -15.62 -1.60
CA ARG A 19 -10.81 -14.69 -0.45
C ARG A 19 -11.01 -13.26 -0.89
N GLY A 20 -11.62 -12.45 -0.03
CA GLY A 20 -11.75 -11.00 -0.18
C GLY A 20 -10.47 -10.31 -0.67
N ASN A 21 -10.62 -9.35 -1.57
CA ASN A 21 -9.50 -8.58 -2.12
C ASN A 21 -8.88 -7.64 -1.09
N LYS A 22 -7.57 -7.35 -1.16
CA LYS A 22 -7.04 -6.21 -0.41
C LYS A 22 -7.78 -4.92 -0.81
N TYR A 23 -7.90 -3.97 0.12
CA TYR A 23 -8.62 -2.71 -0.13
C TYR A 23 -8.22 -2.01 -1.44
N GLN A 24 -6.91 -1.93 -1.74
CA GLN A 24 -6.43 -1.35 -2.99
C GLN A 24 -6.93 -2.08 -4.24
N THR A 25 -6.96 -3.41 -4.21
CA THR A 25 -7.49 -4.23 -5.31
C THR A 25 -9.01 -4.11 -5.44
N PHE A 26 -9.71 -4.03 -4.30
CA PHE A 26 -11.15 -3.74 -4.27
C PHE A 26 -11.46 -2.39 -4.94
N GLU A 27 -10.80 -1.31 -4.51
CA GLU A 27 -10.96 0.04 -5.11
C GLU A 27 -10.65 0.04 -6.61
N GLY A 28 -9.58 -0.65 -7.02
CA GLY A 28 -9.21 -0.80 -8.43
C GLY A 28 -10.32 -1.48 -9.24
N LYS A 29 -10.89 -2.58 -8.75
CA LYS A 29 -12.00 -3.28 -9.43
C LYS A 29 -13.24 -2.40 -9.56
N MET A 30 -13.57 -1.64 -8.52
CA MET A 30 -14.71 -0.69 -8.57
C MET A 30 -14.49 0.41 -9.60
N ALA A 31 -13.28 0.97 -9.67
CA ALA A 31 -12.91 1.95 -10.67
C ALA A 31 -12.97 1.40 -12.10
N THR A 32 -12.52 0.15 -12.32
CA THR A 32 -12.61 -0.51 -13.62
C THR A 32 -14.05 -0.74 -14.05
N VAL A 33 -14.93 -1.19 -13.16
CA VAL A 33 -16.36 -1.35 -13.47
C VAL A 33 -17.00 -0.02 -13.83
N ALA A 34 -16.71 1.04 -13.07
CA ALA A 34 -17.21 2.38 -13.38
C ALA A 34 -16.70 2.90 -14.72
N PHE A 35 -15.43 2.66 -15.04
CA PHE A 35 -14.84 2.98 -16.34
C PHE A 35 -15.50 2.20 -17.47
N ALA A 36 -15.63 0.88 -17.36
CA ALA A 36 -16.26 0.05 -18.38
C ALA A 36 -17.72 0.45 -18.64
N HIS A 37 -18.46 0.78 -17.58
CA HIS A 37 -19.84 1.24 -17.71
C HIS A 37 -19.93 2.59 -18.45
N ARG A 38 -18.98 3.49 -18.19
CA ARG A 38 -18.86 4.75 -18.94
C ARG A 38 -18.49 4.48 -20.40
N SER A 39 -17.54 3.59 -20.67
CA SER A 39 -17.03 3.36 -22.03
C SER A 39 -18.00 2.58 -22.91
N VAL A 40 -18.73 1.60 -22.36
CA VAL A 40 -19.63 0.72 -23.13
C VAL A 40 -21.05 1.27 -23.22
N ARG A 41 -21.56 1.89 -22.14
CA ARG A 41 -22.95 2.36 -22.08
C ARG A 41 -23.10 3.88 -22.04
N ASN A 42 -22.01 4.63 -22.16
CA ASN A 42 -21.96 6.09 -21.99
C ASN A 42 -22.64 6.57 -20.68
N ALA A 43 -22.69 5.71 -19.68
CA ALA A 43 -23.42 5.94 -18.44
C ALA A 43 -22.44 6.17 -17.30
N LYS A 44 -22.48 7.38 -16.74
CA LYS A 44 -21.60 7.79 -15.64
C LYS A 44 -22.03 7.13 -14.33
N LEU A 45 -21.38 6.02 -14.00
CA LEU A 45 -21.58 5.35 -12.74
C LEU A 45 -20.79 6.07 -11.64
N ASN A 46 -21.45 6.96 -10.88
CA ASN A 46 -20.84 7.54 -9.69
C ASN A 46 -20.94 6.55 -8.52
N TYR A 47 -19.99 5.63 -8.44
CA TYR A 47 -19.93 4.67 -7.34
C TYR A 47 -19.39 5.26 -6.04
N LYS A 48 -18.76 6.45 -6.07
CA LYS A 48 -18.33 7.17 -4.86
C LYS A 48 -19.50 7.93 -4.26
N ASN A 49 -20.56 7.20 -3.91
CA ASN A 49 -21.65 7.73 -3.12
C ASN A 49 -21.36 7.48 -1.62
N PRO A 50 -22.05 8.20 -0.71
CA PRO A 50 -21.80 8.05 0.73
C PRO A 50 -21.94 6.61 1.25
N GLU A 51 -22.86 5.84 0.68
CA GLU A 51 -23.06 4.42 1.04
C GLU A 51 -21.86 3.55 0.68
N PHE A 52 -21.29 3.73 -0.52
CA PHE A 52 -20.09 3.04 -0.95
C PHE A 52 -18.89 3.48 -0.13
N GLU A 53 -18.73 4.77 0.17
CA GLU A 53 -17.63 5.24 1.01
C GLU A 53 -17.69 4.62 2.40
N LEU A 54 -18.89 4.47 2.97
CA LEU A 54 -19.09 3.80 4.26
C LEU A 54 -18.70 2.31 4.19
N ILE A 55 -19.11 1.60 3.13
CA ILE A 55 -18.74 0.20 2.89
C ILE A 55 -17.23 0.07 2.65
N ALA A 56 -16.65 0.92 1.82
CA ALA A 56 -15.24 0.94 1.49
C ALA A 56 -14.39 1.24 2.74
N GLN A 57 -14.81 2.18 3.58
CA GLN A 57 -14.12 2.51 4.82
C GLN A 57 -14.25 1.37 5.85
N GLY A 58 -15.43 0.77 5.98
CA GLY A 58 -15.62 -0.44 6.80
C GLY A 58 -14.73 -1.58 6.34
N TYR A 59 -14.68 -1.81 5.04
CA TYR A 59 -13.82 -2.80 4.41
C TYR A 59 -12.33 -2.50 4.61
N LYS A 60 -11.93 -1.23 4.47
CA LYS A 60 -10.57 -0.78 4.73
C LYS A 60 -10.13 -1.12 6.15
N ARG A 61 -11.01 -0.94 7.15
CA ARG A 61 -10.74 -1.23 8.56
C ARG A 61 -10.69 -2.73 8.85
N SER A 62 -11.59 -3.53 8.28
CA SER A 62 -11.66 -4.97 8.52
C SER A 62 -10.61 -5.76 7.74
N ASN A 63 -10.24 -5.30 6.55
CA ASN A 63 -9.22 -5.91 5.70
C ASN A 63 -7.81 -5.34 5.95
N SER A 64 -7.68 -4.35 6.85
CA SER A 64 -6.37 -3.84 7.27
C SER A 64 -5.72 -4.72 8.33
N SER A 65 -5.50 -6.00 8.03
CA SER A 65 -4.23 -6.60 8.43
C SER A 65 -3.14 -6.05 7.51
N VAL A 66 -3.06 -4.72 7.38
CA VAL A 66 -1.84 -4.10 6.86
C VAL A 66 -0.87 -4.44 7.96
N THR A 67 0.01 -5.42 7.72
CA THR A 67 1.31 -5.46 8.36
C THR A 67 1.88 -4.08 8.13
N ARG A 68 1.61 -3.15 9.07
CA ARG A 68 2.11 -1.79 9.02
C ARG A 68 3.60 -2.02 8.97
N LYS A 69 4.20 -1.75 7.81
CA LYS A 69 5.64 -1.64 7.72
C LYS A 69 5.98 -0.66 8.82
N GLN A 70 6.75 -1.10 9.82
CA GLN A 70 7.06 -0.22 10.93
C GLN A 70 7.71 1.01 10.32
N PRO A 71 7.28 2.22 10.71
CA PRO A 71 7.91 3.42 10.21
C PRO A 71 9.39 3.29 10.51
N VAL A 72 10.24 3.55 9.51
CA VAL A 72 11.67 3.71 9.80
C VAL A 72 11.74 4.88 10.76
N THR A 73 12.28 4.63 11.96
CA THR A 73 12.42 5.66 12.99
C THR A 73 13.87 6.16 12.99
N ALA A 74 14.09 7.35 13.53
CA ALA A 74 15.45 7.86 13.75
C ALA A 74 16.27 6.90 14.63
N SER A 75 15.63 6.23 15.60
CA SER A 75 16.26 5.20 16.45
C SER A 75 16.76 4.01 15.65
N LEU A 76 15.98 3.55 14.65
CA LEU A 76 16.39 2.46 13.75
C LEU A 76 17.59 2.87 12.88
N LEU A 77 17.63 4.12 12.41
CA LEU A 77 18.76 4.65 11.65
C LEU A 77 20.05 4.68 12.46
N LEU A 78 19.97 5.10 13.73
CA LEU A 78 21.12 5.11 14.63
C LEU A 78 21.67 3.70 14.84
N GLU A 79 20.78 2.72 15.01
CA GLU A 79 21.20 1.33 15.19
C GLU A 79 21.82 0.75 13.90
N LEU A 80 21.26 1.09 12.74
CA LEU A 80 21.83 0.68 11.46
C LEU A 80 23.21 1.31 11.21
N HIS A 81 23.40 2.58 11.59
CA HIS A 81 24.72 3.23 11.54
C HIS A 81 25.73 2.53 12.45
N ARG A 82 25.33 2.17 13.68
CA ARG A 82 26.19 1.42 14.61
C ARG A 82 26.63 0.09 14.04
N VAL A 83 25.71 -0.68 13.46
CA VAL A 83 26.02 -1.97 12.83
C VAL A 83 27.00 -1.80 11.65
N LEU A 84 26.86 -0.74 10.86
CA LEU A 84 27.79 -0.44 9.76
C LEU A 84 29.17 -0.02 10.26
N GLN A 85 29.25 0.66 11.40
CA GLN A 85 30.52 1.01 12.04
C GLN A 85 31.21 -0.21 12.67
N ASP A 86 30.46 -1.09 13.32
CA ASP A 86 30.97 -2.30 13.96
C ASP A 86 31.54 -3.30 12.94
N ARG A 87 30.91 -3.39 11.77
CA ARG A 87 31.37 -4.23 10.65
C ARG A 87 32.43 -3.59 9.77
N ARG A 88 32.94 -2.42 10.14
CA ARG A 88 33.89 -1.66 9.31
C ARG A 88 35.27 -2.32 9.33
N THR A 89 35.69 -2.74 8.15
CA THR A 89 37.07 -3.15 7.86
C THR A 89 37.71 -2.11 6.93
N PRO A 90 39.04 -2.08 6.80
CA PRO A 90 39.71 -1.16 5.88
C PRO A 90 39.24 -1.31 4.43
N GLU A 91 38.90 -2.54 4.03
CA GLU A 91 38.50 -2.91 2.67
C GLU A 91 37.05 -2.51 2.33
N ASN A 92 36.15 -2.48 3.32
CA ASN A 92 34.72 -2.20 3.10
C ASN A 92 34.32 -0.76 3.50
N ARG A 93 35.28 0.08 3.87
CA ARG A 93 35.04 1.43 4.39
C ARG A 93 34.24 2.30 3.44
N GLU A 94 34.66 2.42 2.18
CA GLU A 94 33.99 3.25 1.18
C GLU A 94 32.58 2.71 0.86
N TYR A 95 32.44 1.39 0.80
CA TYR A 95 31.15 0.74 0.61
C TYR A 95 30.18 1.05 1.77
N ASN A 96 30.62 0.94 3.01
CA ASN A 96 29.79 1.22 4.19
C ASN A 96 29.39 2.71 4.27
N GLU A 97 30.28 3.62 3.90
CA GLU A 97 29.98 5.06 3.81
C GLU A 97 28.93 5.35 2.72
N LEU A 98 29.05 4.72 1.55
CA LEU A 98 28.08 4.85 0.47
C LEU A 98 26.71 4.29 0.87
N VAL A 99 26.68 3.11 1.52
CA VAL A 99 25.44 2.50 2.03
C VAL A 99 24.79 3.44 3.04
N TRP A 100 25.55 3.98 4.00
CA TRP A 100 25.03 4.92 4.98
C TRP A 100 24.45 6.18 4.33
N ALA A 101 25.17 6.78 3.38
CA ALA A 101 24.70 7.95 2.65
C ALA A 101 23.40 7.66 1.88
N SER A 102 23.30 6.50 1.22
CA SER A 102 22.10 6.09 0.49
C SER A 102 20.88 5.89 1.40
N VAL A 103 21.09 5.32 2.60
CA VAL A 103 20.02 5.12 3.59
C VAL A 103 19.54 6.47 4.14
N VAL A 104 20.46 7.37 4.47
CA VAL A 104 20.12 8.73 4.94
C VAL A 104 19.31 9.48 3.88
N LEU A 105 19.76 9.45 2.62
CA LEU A 105 19.03 10.05 1.51
C LEU A 105 17.64 9.44 1.33
N ALA A 106 17.52 8.11 1.33
CA ALA A 106 16.23 7.44 1.21
C ALA A 106 15.28 7.76 2.38
N PHE A 107 15.81 7.88 3.60
CA PHE A 107 15.01 8.25 4.77
C PHE A 107 14.44 9.67 4.67
N PHE A 108 15.26 10.66 4.33
CA PHE A 108 14.82 12.05 4.26
C PHE A 108 13.98 12.36 3.02
N PHE A 109 14.29 11.75 1.87
CA PHE A 109 13.71 12.14 0.58
C PHE A 109 12.71 11.12 0.00
N LEU A 110 12.86 9.81 0.25
CA LEU A 110 12.01 8.78 -0.35
C LEU A 110 10.94 8.24 0.62
N SER A 111 11.24 8.17 1.92
CA SER A 111 10.28 7.74 2.95
C SER A 111 9.31 8.85 3.38
N ARG A 112 9.48 10.08 2.87
CA ARG A 112 8.58 11.23 3.12
C ARG A 112 7.57 11.49 2.01
N SER A 113 7.27 10.52 1.15
CA SER A 113 6.10 10.59 0.29
C SER A 113 4.83 10.41 1.14
N SER A 114 4.32 11.54 1.65
CA SER A 114 3.00 11.68 2.26
C SER A 114 1.88 11.43 1.25
#